data_AF-A0A2D2D7J2-F1
#
_entry.id   AF-A0A2D2D7J2-F1
#
_cell.length_a   1.000
_cell.length_b   1.000
_cell.length_c   1.000
_cell.angle_alpha   90.00
_cell.angle_beta   90.00
_cell.angle_gamma   90.00
#
_symmetry.space_group_name_H-M   'P 1'
#
loop_
_entity.id
_entity.type
_entity.pdbx_description
1 polymer ?
#
loop_
_entity_poly.entity_id
_entity_poly.type
_entity_poly.pdbx_seq_one_letter_code
_entity_poly.pdbx_strand_id
1 'polypeptide(L)'
;MQDNSEGFDWDAVFTGIRRRFDEVKTNPRRGKSFLDHVYNLQNWEADGLTYPSVTPVFPDRIFVAYAVCQPDCGEEQLIVEGGTQECQRCGRLMFRVETMCYQKS
;
A
#
# COMPACT_ATOMS: atom_id res chain seq x y z
N MET A 1 -11.01 -18.74 19.79
CA MET A 1 -10.72 -17.89 18.63
C MET A 1 -12.05 -17.72 17.91
N GLN A 2 -12.69 -16.55 18.04
CA GLN A 2 -13.97 -16.31 17.36
C GLN A 2 -13.68 -16.06 15.88
N ASP A 3 -14.37 -16.80 15.02
CA ASP A 3 -14.29 -16.68 13.57
C ASP A 3 -15.01 -15.38 13.15
N ASN A 4 -14.24 -14.34 12.81
CA ASN A 4 -14.77 -13.05 12.35
C ASN A 4 -15.24 -13.10 10.88
N SER A 5 -15.36 -14.28 10.25
CA SER A 5 -15.79 -14.42 8.86
C SER A 5 -17.30 -14.56 8.65
N GLU A 6 -18.10 -14.65 9.73
CA GLU A 6 -19.56 -14.69 9.60
C GLU A 6 -20.08 -13.39 8.94
N GLY A 7 -20.50 -13.52 7.68
CA GLY A 7 -21.08 -12.42 6.88
C GLY A 7 -20.16 -11.82 5.82
N PHE A 8 -18.96 -12.35 5.59
CA PHE A 8 -18.08 -11.86 4.53
C PHE A 8 -18.44 -12.45 3.15
N ASP A 9 -18.91 -11.59 2.25
CA ASP A 9 -19.33 -11.99 0.89
C ASP A 9 -18.12 -12.06 -0.07
N TRP A 10 -17.49 -13.24 -0.13
CA TRP A 10 -16.39 -13.50 -1.05
C TRP A 10 -16.77 -13.37 -2.53
N ASP A 11 -18.01 -13.69 -2.90
CA ASP A 11 -18.46 -13.60 -4.29
C ASP A 11 -18.54 -12.15 -4.74
N ALA A 12 -19.04 -11.25 -3.89
CA ALA A 12 -19.00 -9.81 -4.14
C ALA A 12 -17.56 -9.31 -4.29
N VAL A 13 -16.63 -9.76 -3.43
CA VAL A 13 -15.21 -9.38 -3.53
C VAL A 13 -14.61 -9.85 -4.86
N PHE A 14 -14.74 -11.13 -5.21
CA PHE A 14 -14.16 -11.66 -6.44
C PHE A 14 -14.80 -11.06 -7.70
N THR A 15 -16.11 -10.79 -7.66
CA THR A 15 -16.81 -10.07 -8.73
C THR A 15 -16.22 -8.66 -8.91
N GLY A 16 -15.99 -7.94 -7.81
CA GLY A 16 -15.35 -6.63 -7.83
C GLY A 16 -13.93 -6.66 -8.41
N ILE A 17 -13.11 -7.62 -7.99
CA ILE A 17 -11.73 -7.81 -8.49
C ILE A 17 -11.74 -8.09 -10.00
N ARG A 18 -12.60 -9.00 -10.48
CA ARG A 18 -12.70 -9.32 -11.91
C ARG A 18 -13.12 -8.11 -12.74
N ARG A 19 -14.16 -7.40 -12.31
CA ARG A 19 -14.60 -6.17 -12.97
C ARG A 19 -13.46 -5.14 -13.06
N ARG A 20 -12.72 -4.94 -11.96
CA ARG A 20 -11.60 -4.00 -11.97
C ARG A 20 -10.49 -4.43 -12.92
N PHE A 21 -10.19 -5.72 -12.99
CA PHE A 21 -9.23 -6.24 -13.96
C PHE A 21 -9.67 -5.95 -15.40
N ASP A 22 -10.95 -6.17 -15.72
CA ASP A 22 -11.49 -5.89 -17.05
C ASP A 22 -11.36 -4.43 -17.47
N GLU A 23 -11.48 -3.50 -16.53
CA GLU A 23 -11.28 -2.06 -16.77
C GLU A 23 -9.81 -1.70 -17.08
N VAL A 24 -8.84 -2.36 -16.44
CA VAL A 24 -7.43 -1.97 -16.52
C VAL A 24 -6.60 -2.83 -17.47
N LYS A 25 -7.09 -4.02 -17.88
CA LYS A 25 -6.35 -4.99 -18.71
C LYS A 25 -5.97 -4.46 -20.10
N THR A 26 -6.69 -3.47 -20.61
CA THR A 26 -6.41 -2.84 -21.90
C THR A 26 -5.07 -2.08 -21.90
N ASN A 27 -4.56 -1.70 -20.73
CA ASN A 27 -3.22 -1.16 -20.55
C ASN A 27 -2.30 -2.25 -19.98
N PRO A 28 -1.31 -2.76 -20.75
CA PRO A 28 -0.48 -3.89 -20.33
C PRO A 28 0.28 -3.66 -19.02
N ARG A 29 0.76 -2.43 -18.77
CA ARG A 29 1.47 -2.10 -17.52
C ARG A 29 0.54 -2.15 -16.31
N ARG A 30 -0.65 -1.55 -16.45
CA ARG A 30 -1.65 -1.53 -15.37
C ARG A 30 -2.24 -2.91 -15.12
N GLY A 31 -2.50 -3.67 -16.18
CA GLY A 31 -2.97 -5.05 -16.10
C GLY A 31 -1.96 -5.95 -15.37
N LYS A 32 -0.67 -5.88 -15.73
CA LYS A 32 0.38 -6.63 -15.03
C LYS A 32 0.47 -6.25 -13.56
N SER A 33 0.58 -4.94 -13.26
CA SER A 33 0.67 -4.45 -11.89
C SER A 33 -0.53 -4.89 -11.04
N PHE A 34 -1.74 -4.84 -11.58
CA PHE A 34 -2.93 -5.34 -10.89
C PHE A 34 -2.82 -6.83 -10.54
N LEU A 35 -2.41 -7.67 -11.49
CA LEU A 35 -2.23 -9.10 -11.24
C LEU A 35 -1.13 -9.36 -10.21
N ASP A 36 0.00 -8.64 -10.30
CA ASP A 36 1.08 -8.74 -9.31
C ASP A 36 0.55 -8.47 -7.89
N HIS A 37 -0.27 -7.43 -7.69
CA HIS A 37 -0.89 -7.16 -6.39
C HIS A 37 -1.81 -8.29 -5.92
N VAL A 38 -2.66 -8.83 -6.79
CA VAL A 38 -3.55 -9.95 -6.44
C VAL A 38 -2.75 -11.21 -6.09
N TYR A 39 -1.69 -11.51 -6.84
CA TYR A 39 -0.80 -12.64 -6.53
C TYR A 39 -0.04 -12.44 -5.22
N ASN A 40 0.41 -11.21 -4.92
CA ASN A 40 1.09 -10.92 -3.66
C ASN A 40 0.20 -11.14 -2.43
N LEU A 41 -1.13 -10.99 -2.55
CA LEU A 41 -2.05 -11.33 -1.46
C LEU A 41 -1.99 -12.82 -1.07
N GLN A 42 -1.58 -13.71 -1.99
CA GLN A 42 -1.40 -15.14 -1.67
C GLN A 42 -0.20 -15.37 -0.74
N ASN A 43 0.74 -14.43 -0.69
CA ASN A 43 1.95 -14.49 0.13
C ASN A 43 1.93 -13.42 1.25
N TRP A 44 0.75 -12.88 1.58
CA TRP A 44 0.62 -11.86 2.63
C TRP A 44 1.24 -12.37 3.94
N GLU A 45 2.23 -11.64 4.46
CA GLU A 45 2.99 -11.98 5.67
C GLU A 45 3.74 -13.34 5.62
N ALA A 46 3.90 -13.92 4.42
CA ALA A 46 4.60 -15.19 4.23
C ALA A 46 6.08 -15.01 3.80
N ASP A 47 6.57 -13.77 3.73
CA ASP A 47 7.93 -13.48 3.31
C ASP A 47 8.97 -14.00 4.30
N GLY A 48 9.94 -14.78 3.80
CA GLY A 48 11.11 -15.16 4.57
C GLY A 48 12.04 -13.97 4.79
N LEU A 49 12.74 -13.92 5.93
CA LEU A 49 13.69 -12.84 6.31
C LEU A 49 15.00 -12.85 5.49
N THR A 50 14.92 -12.95 4.17
CA THR A 50 16.10 -12.98 3.31
C THR A 50 16.39 -11.58 2.78
N TYR A 51 17.10 -10.79 3.58
CA TYR A 51 17.54 -9.45 3.20
C TYR A 51 19.04 -9.43 2.94
N PRO A 52 19.51 -8.74 1.89
CA PRO A 52 20.93 -8.54 1.68
C PRO A 52 21.52 -7.67 2.80
N SER A 53 22.77 -7.94 3.18
CA SER A 53 23.52 -7.04 4.05
C SER A 53 23.86 -5.77 3.28
N VAL A 54 23.47 -4.61 3.82
CA VAL A 54 23.72 -3.29 3.22
C VAL A 54 24.20 -2.31 4.28
N THR A 55 25.12 -1.43 3.90
CA THR A 55 25.51 -0.28 4.74
C THR A 55 24.63 0.91 4.34
N PRO A 56 23.70 1.38 5.20
CA PRO A 56 22.80 2.45 4.83
C PRO A 56 23.53 3.80 4.76
N VAL A 57 23.19 4.60 3.76
CA VAL A 57 23.61 6.01 3.65
C VAL A 57 22.37 6.87 3.76
N PHE A 58 22.26 7.62 4.86
CA PHE A 58 21.14 8.55 5.07
C PHE A 58 21.49 9.92 4.47
N PRO A 59 20.52 10.61 3.85
CA PRO A 59 20.71 11.97 3.37
C PRO A 59 20.80 12.97 4.54
N ASP A 60 21.42 14.13 4.30
CA ASP A 60 21.54 15.20 5.31
C ASP A 60 20.20 15.90 5.61
N ARG A 61 19.25 15.80 4.68
CA ARG A 61 17.91 16.36 4.79
C ARG A 61 16.88 15.34 4.34
N ILE A 62 15.75 15.29 5.05
CA ILE A 62 14.58 14.52 4.64
C ILE A 62 13.35 15.42 4.71
N PHE A 63 12.43 15.24 3.76
CA PHE A 63 11.11 15.83 3.83
C PHE A 63 10.13 14.77 4.32
N VAL A 64 9.33 15.10 5.33
CA VAL A 64 8.32 14.21 5.88
C VAL A 64 6.98 14.88 5.73
N ALA A 65 6.06 14.20 5.04
CA ALA A 65 4.69 14.65 4.85
C ALA A 65 3.76 13.97 5.86
N TYR A 66 2.92 14.74 6.54
CA TYR A 66 1.77 14.17 7.24
C TYR A 66 0.66 13.92 6.23
N ALA A 67 0.17 12.69 6.16
CA ALA A 67 -0.78 12.25 5.16
C ALA A 67 -1.96 11.50 5.79
N VAL A 68 -3.13 11.68 5.18
CA VAL A 68 -4.39 11.09 5.64
C VAL A 68 -4.96 10.20 4.53
N CYS A 69 -5.58 9.08 4.91
CA CYS A 69 -6.29 8.21 3.99
C CYS A 69 -7.71 8.72 3.73
N GLN A 70 -8.48 7.96 2.94
CA GLN A 70 -9.90 8.22 2.73
C GLN A 70 -10.68 8.16 4.06
N PRO A 71 -11.76 8.94 4.21
CA PRO A 71 -12.50 9.06 5.48
C PRO A 71 -13.04 7.74 6.04
N ASP A 72 -13.37 6.77 5.19
CA ASP A 72 -13.86 5.44 5.59
C ASP A 72 -12.75 4.54 6.16
N CYS A 73 -11.49 4.80 5.81
CA CYS A 73 -10.33 4.11 6.39
C CYS A 73 -9.89 4.79 7.70
N GLY A 74 -9.80 6.13 7.70
CA GLY A 74 -9.42 6.94 8.87
C GLY A 74 -7.95 6.81 9.27
N GLU A 75 -7.11 6.19 8.44
CA GLU A 75 -5.67 6.02 8.70
C GLU A 75 -4.88 7.31 8.44
N GLU A 76 -3.91 7.60 9.30
CA GLU A 76 -3.00 8.75 9.20
C GLU A 76 -1.55 8.28 9.33
N GLN A 77 -0.65 8.79 8.48
CA GLN A 77 0.75 8.33 8.44
C GLN A 77 1.71 9.46 8.10
N LEU A 78 2.98 9.30 8.51
CA LEU A 78 4.09 10.13 8.07
C LEU A 78 4.77 9.47 6.87
N ILE A 79 4.78 10.16 5.73
CA ILE A 79 5.39 9.69 4.49
C ILE A 79 6.69 10.47 4.25
N VAL A 80 7.82 9.78 4.37
CA VAL A 80 9.12 10.33 3.99
C VAL A 80 9.16 10.50 2.46
N GLU A 81 9.75 11.57 1.97
CA GLU A 81 9.96 11.82 0.54
C GLU A 81 10.62 10.62 -0.14
N GLY A 82 10.13 10.25 -1.33
CA GLY A 82 10.49 9.02 -2.03
C GLY A 82 9.76 7.76 -1.55
N GLY A 83 9.08 7.80 -0.40
CA GLY A 83 8.24 6.72 0.11
C GLY A 83 6.91 6.54 -0.63
N THR A 84 6.31 5.36 -0.46
CA THR A 84 4.98 5.06 -1.04
C THR A 84 3.90 5.98 -0.46
N GLN A 85 2.93 6.35 -1.30
CA GLN A 85 1.72 7.06 -0.88
C GLN A 85 0.53 6.12 -0.70
N GLU A 86 0.74 4.82 -0.73
CA GLU A 86 -0.30 3.82 -0.52
C GLU A 86 -0.51 3.56 0.98
N CYS A 87 -1.76 3.66 1.42
CA CYS A 87 -2.17 3.30 2.77
C CYS A 87 -1.97 1.81 3.00
N GLN A 88 -1.08 1.46 3.94
CA GLN A 88 -0.76 0.07 4.27
C GLN A 88 -1.94 -0.73 4.82
N ARG A 89 -3.00 -0.06 5.30
CA ARG A 89 -4.21 -0.70 5.82
C ARG A 89 -5.20 -1.09 4.73
N CYS A 90 -5.43 -0.23 3.73
CA CYS A 90 -6.50 -0.43 2.75
C CYS A 90 -6.07 -0.34 1.27
N GLY A 91 -4.79 -0.12 0.99
CA GLY A 91 -4.23 -0.06 -0.37
C GLY A 91 -4.63 1.19 -1.18
N ARG A 92 -5.27 2.19 -0.56
CA ARG A 92 -5.69 3.42 -1.27
C ARG A 92 -4.61 4.50 -1.18
N LEU A 93 -4.59 5.41 -2.17
CA LEU A 93 -3.70 6.56 -2.16
C LEU A 93 -4.03 7.51 -1.00
N MET A 94 -3.01 7.93 -0.27
CA MET A 94 -3.09 8.89 0.82
C MET A 94 -2.88 10.31 0.32
N PHE A 95 -3.57 11.27 0.94
CA PHE A 95 -3.44 12.69 0.65
C PHE A 95 -2.46 13.37 1.62
N ARG A 96 -1.45 14.07 1.08
CA ARG A 96 -0.47 14.81 1.89
C ARG A 96 -1.04 16.17 2.29
N VAL A 97 -1.14 16.41 3.59
CA VAL A 97 -1.72 17.62 4.16
C VAL A 97 -0.65 18.69 4.35
N GLU A 98 0.47 18.32 4.96
CA GLU A 98 1.58 19.23 5.26
C GLU A 98 2.92 18.51 5.10
N THR A 99 4.00 19.22 4.83
CA THR A 99 5.35 18.66 4.69
C THR A 99 6.38 19.51 5.41
N MET A 100 7.24 18.86 6.20
CA MET A 100 8.30 19.48 6.98
C MET A 100 9.68 18.94 6.55
N CYS A 101 10.69 19.81 6.54
CA CYS A 101 12.09 19.43 6.29
C CYS A 101 12.81 19.20 7.62
N TYR A 102 13.45 18.05 7.76
CA TYR A 102 14.30 17.71 8.90
C TYR A 102 15.75 17.63 8.44
N GLN A 103 16.67 18.03 9.31
CA GLN A 103 18.09 17.99 9.05
C GLN A 103 18.77 17.07 10.05
N LYS A 104 19.75 16.31 9.57
CA LYS A 104 20.60 15.49 10.42
C LYS A 104 21.43 16.40 11.35
N SER A 105 21.38 16.14 12.66
CA SER A 105 22.16 16.83 13.69
C SER A 105 23.61 16.36 13.73
#